data_AF-A0A9D1WWS0-F1
#
_entry.id   AF-A0A9D1WWS0-F1
#
_cell.length_a   1.000
_cell.length_b   1.000
_cell.length_c   1.000
_cell.angle_alpha   90.00
_cell.angle_beta   90.00
_cell.angle_gamma   90.00
#
_symmetry.space_group_name_H-M   'P 1'
#
loop_
_entity.id
_entity.type
_entity.pdbx_description
1 polymer ?
#
loop_
_entity_poly.entity_id
_entity_poly.type
_entity_poly.pdbx_seq_one_letter_code
_entity_poly.pdbx_strand_id
1 'polypeptide(L)' 'MFDRRANNAEGLILGAFGCGAFCNPPELVADVFAEMTEKYRECFDTIEYAVFHTERETANYEAFRMAMERFL' A
#
# COMPACT_ATOMS: atom_id res chain seq x y z
N MET A 1 12.27 21.71 -3.81
CA MET A 1 11.46 20.99 -2.80
C MET A 1 12.07 19.61 -2.73
N PHE A 2 12.74 19.30 -1.63
CA PHE A 2 13.81 18.29 -1.59
C PHE A 2 13.25 16.87 -1.68
N ASP A 3 13.55 16.21 -2.79
CA ASP A 3 13.33 14.80 -3.01
C ASP A 3 14.12 13.99 -1.97
N ARG A 4 13.43 13.48 -0.94
CA ARG A 4 14.01 12.67 0.14
C ARG A 4 13.94 11.17 -0.17
N ARG A 5 13.89 10.77 -1.44
CA ARG A 5 13.92 9.36 -1.81
C ARG A 5 15.35 8.88 -1.98
N ALA A 6 15.74 7.85 -1.23
CA ALA A 6 16.96 7.12 -1.55
C ALA A 6 16.74 6.43 -2.92
N ASN A 7 17.70 6.59 -3.84
CA ASN A 7 17.72 6.00 -5.19
C ASN A 7 16.85 6.66 -6.28
N ASN A 8 16.31 7.87 -6.06
CA ASN A 8 15.54 8.63 -7.06
C ASN A 8 14.41 7.82 -7.74
N ALA A 9 13.76 6.92 -6.99
CA ALA A 9 12.67 6.12 -7.52
C ALA A 9 11.42 6.98 -7.75
N GLU A 10 10.98 7.09 -8.99
CA GLU A 10 9.78 7.87 -9.33
C GLU A 10 8.49 7.17 -8.87
N GLY A 11 8.43 5.84 -9.02
CA GLY A 11 7.29 5.02 -8.64
C GLY A 11 7.60 4.04 -7.51
N LEU A 12 6.58 3.72 -6.71
CA LEU A 12 6.63 2.72 -5.65
C LEU A 12 5.54 1.67 -5.87
N ILE A 13 5.91 0.40 -5.92
CA ILE A 13 4.98 -0.73 -5.95
C ILE A 13 5.07 -1.47 -4.61
N LEU A 14 3.97 -1.50 -3.88
CA LEU A 14 3.81 -2.14 -2.57
C LEU A 14 2.83 -3.31 -2.65
N GLY A 15 2.54 -3.91 -1.49
CA GLY A 15 1.56 -4.99 -1.38
C GLY A 15 1.17 -5.25 0.08
N ALA A 16 0.47 -6.36 0.32
CA ALA A 16 -0.02 -6.76 1.64
C ALA A 16 1.12 -7.25 2.55
N PHE A 17 1.94 -6.32 3.03
CA PHE A 17 3.18 -6.59 3.75
C PHE A 17 2.95 -7.41 5.02
N GLY A 18 3.42 -8.66 4.99
CA GLY A 18 3.31 -9.58 6.11
C GLY A 18 1.91 -10.16 6.36
N CYS A 19 0.92 -9.89 5.49
CA CYS A 19 -0.45 -10.42 5.63
C CYS A 19 -0.61 -11.86 5.09
N GLY A 20 0.50 -12.59 4.95
CA GLY A 20 0.56 -13.99 4.52
C GLY A 20 1.07 -14.86 5.66
N ALA A 21 2.22 -15.52 5.48
CA ALA A 21 2.82 -16.40 6.48
C ALA A 21 3.12 -15.73 7.84
N PHE A 22 3.26 -14.40 7.88
CA PHE A 22 3.49 -13.64 9.11
C PHE A 22 2.19 -13.21 9.80
N CYS A 23 1.04 -13.48 9.19
CA CYS A 23 -0.28 -13.31 9.77
C CYS A 23 -0.57 -11.90 10.31
N ASN A 24 0.01 -10.85 9.71
CA ASN A 24 -0.40 -9.49 10.05
C ASN A 24 -1.86 -9.27 9.65
N PRO A 25 -2.66 -8.59 10.48
CA PRO A 25 -4.04 -8.27 10.14
C PRO A 25 -4.07 -7.29 8.95
N PRO A 26 -4.68 -7.65 7.81
CA PRO A 26 -4.58 -6.86 6.60
C PRO A 26 -5.22 -5.48 6.72
N GLU A 27 -6.28 -5.32 7.51
CA GLU A 27 -6.95 -4.05 7.75
C GLU A 27 -6.00 -3.06 8.44
N LEU A 28 -5.28 -3.50 9.48
CA LEU A 28 -4.30 -2.66 10.19
C LEU A 28 -3.14 -2.26 9.27
N VAL A 29 -2.62 -3.21 8.49
CA VAL A 29 -1.50 -2.93 7.58
C VAL A 29 -1.94 -1.96 6.47
N ALA A 30 -3.14 -2.15 5.90
CA ALA A 30 -3.70 -1.28 4.88
C ALA A 30 -3.94 0.15 5.42
N ASP A 31 -4.46 0.29 6.65
CA ASP A 31 -4.66 1.60 7.29
C ASP A 31 -3.34 2.33 7.51
N VAL A 32 -2.32 1.65 8.04
CA VAL A 32 -0.98 2.24 8.22
C VAL A 32 -0.39 2.66 6.88
N PHE A 33 -0.55 1.85 5.83
CA PHE A 33 -0.08 2.22 4.50
C PHE A 33 -0.84 3.40 3.91
N ALA A 34 -2.16 3.52 4.15
CA ALA A 34 -2.91 4.70 3.73
C ALA A 34 -2.37 5.98 4.41
N GLU A 35 -2.09 5.94 5.71
CA GLU A 35 -1.45 7.08 6.41
C GLU A 35 -0.08 7.44 5.81
N MET A 36 0.73 6.44 5.45
CA MET A 36 2.02 6.68 4.81
C MET A 36 1.89 7.18 3.38
N THR A 37 0.92 6.68 2.61
CA THR A 37 0.58 7.21 1.28
C THR A 37 0.27 8.70 1.39
N GLU A 38 -0.62 9.10 2.29
CA GLU A 38 -0.96 10.53 2.46
C GLU A 38 0.26 11.37 2.83
N LYS A 39 1.12 10.86 3.72
CA LYS A 39 2.36 11.55 4.12
C LYS A 39 3.38 11.70 3.00
N TYR A 40 3.48 10.73 2.09
CA TYR A 40 4.55 10.64 1.09
C TYR A 40 4.07 10.72 -0.37
N ARG A 41 2.79 10.97 -0.64
CA ARG A 41 2.24 11.05 -2.01
C ARG A 41 2.86 12.15 -2.87
N GLU A 42 3.37 13.23 -2.29
CA GLU A 42 4.12 14.27 -3.03
C GLU A 42 5.60 13.90 -3.24
N CYS A 43 6.06 12.84 -2.57
CA CYS A 43 7.40 12.33 -2.73
C CYS A 43 7.49 11.30 -3.85
N PHE A 44 6.40 10.81 -4.45
CA PHE A 44 6.44 9.84 -5.55
C PHE A 44 5.50 10.28 -6.66
N ASP A 45 5.87 10.01 -7.92
CA ASP A 45 5.01 10.29 -9.06
C ASP A 45 3.82 9.33 -9.04
N THR A 46 4.03 8.11 -8.52
CA THR A 46 3.01 7.08 -8.42
C THR A 46 3.31 6.13 -7.25
N ILE A 47 2.28 5.80 -6.47
CA ILE A 47 2.32 4.75 -5.44
C ILE A 47 1.20 3.76 -5.75
N GLU A 48 1.57 2.50 -6.01
CA GLU A 48 0.65 1.43 -6.40
C GLU A 48 0.70 0.26 -5.43
N TYR A 49 -0.45 -0.36 -5.18
CA TYR A 49 -0.58 -1.50 -4.28
C TYR A 49 -0.97 -2.77 -5.08
N ALA A 50 0.05 -3.57 -5.44
CA ALA A 50 -0.13 -4.81 -6.18
C ALA A 50 -0.49 -5.96 -5.23
N VAL A 51 -1.78 -6.06 -4.86
CA VAL A 51 -2.28 -7.09 -3.94
C VAL A 51 -2.92 -8.23 -4.71
N PHE A 52 -2.15 -9.30 -4.94
CA PHE A 52 -2.66 -10.52 -5.56
C PHE A 52 -3.66 -11.23 -4.64
N HIS A 53 -4.74 -11.73 -5.22
CA HIS A 53 -5.71 -12.57 -4.53
C HIS A 53 -6.23 -13.68 -5.46
N THR A 54 -6.78 -14.74 -4.86
CA THR A 54 -7.57 -15.75 -5.57
C THR A 54 -9.05 -15.53 -5.29
N GLU A 55 -9.94 -16.28 -5.95
CA GLU A 55 -11.38 -16.26 -5.64
C GLU A 55 -11.70 -16.66 -4.19
N ARG A 56 -10.80 -17.39 -3.52
CA ARG A 56 -11.02 -17.91 -2.16
C ARG A 56 -10.36 -17.06 -1.07
N GLU A 57 -9.47 -16.15 -1.44
CA GLU A 57 -8.61 -15.42 -0.49
C GLU A 57 -8.60 -13.93 -0.83
N THR A 58 -9.74 -13.27 -0.68
CA THR A 58 -9.92 -11.86 -1.07
C THR A 58 -9.57 -10.86 0.03
N ALA A 59 -9.40 -11.30 1.27
CA ALA A 59 -9.29 -10.43 2.44
C ALA A 59 -8.21 -9.35 2.32
N ASN A 60 -7.00 -9.72 1.86
CA ASN A 60 -5.90 -8.78 1.66
C ASN A 60 -6.25 -7.72 0.61
N TYR A 61 -6.82 -8.15 -0.52
CA TYR A 61 -7.20 -7.24 -1.60
C TYR A 61 -8.31 -6.29 -1.15
N GLU A 62 -9.36 -6.80 -0.52
CA GLU A 62 -10.48 -5.97 -0.05
C GLU A 62 -10.04 -4.95 1.00
N ALA A 63 -9.20 -5.34 1.96
CA ALA A 63 -8.69 -4.42 2.98
C ALA A 63 -7.91 -3.26 2.34
N PHE A 64 -7.00 -3.55 1.41
CA PHE A 64 -6.25 -2.51 0.71
C PHE A 64 -7.13 -1.69 -0.24
N ARG A 65 -8.05 -2.32 -0.96
CA ARG A 65 -9.01 -1.62 -1.85
C ARG A 65 -9.83 -0.61 -1.05
N MET A 66 -10.41 -1.03 0.08
CA MET A 66 -11.20 -0.15 0.96
C MET A 66 -10.36 0.97 1.57
N ALA A 67 -9.14 0.69 2.05
CA ALA A 67 -8.29 1.72 2.63
C ALA A 67 -7.84 2.78 1.60
N MET A 68 -7.59 2.36 0.35
CA MET A 68 -7.12 3.24 -0.72
C MET A 68 -8.24 4.04 -1.41
N GLU A 69 -9.52 3.74 -1.15
CA GLU A 69 -10.66 4.59 -1.58
C GLU A 69 -10.51 6.05 -1.11
N ARG A 70 -9.71 6.31 -0.06
CA ARG A 70 -9.37 7.67 0.42
C ARG A 70 -8.66 8.55 -0.63
N PHE A 71 -8.08 7.94 -1.65
CA PHE A 71 -7.22 8.62 -2.64
C PHE A 71 -7.77 8.58 -4.07
N LEU A 72 -8.97 8.00 -4.26
CA LEU A 72 -9.72 7.98 -5.51
C LEU A 72 -10.76 9.11 -5.54
#